data_AF-A0A9D1S368-F1
#
_entry.id   AF-A0A9D1S368-F1
#
_cell.length_a   1.000
_cell.length_b   1.000
_cell.length_c   1.000
_cell.angle_alpha   90.00
_cell.angle_beta   90.00
_cell.angle_gamma   90.00
#
_symmetry.space_group_name_H-M   'P 1'
#
loop_
_entity.id
_entity.type
_entity.pdbx_description
1 polymer ?
#
loop_
_entity_poly.entity_id
_entity_poly.type
_entity_poly.pdbx_seq_one_letter_code
_entity_poly.pdbx_strand_id
1 'polypeptide(L)' 'GFEDYGMTFTNPDFVTYAEAFGATGRRVERAEDLATTLEEAFAAGGVQVVVVPVDYSENTRVLIDELNEREPLARLGSPS' A
#
# COMPACT_ATOMS: atom_id res chain seq x y z
N GLY A 1 -29.57 -2.80 5.94
CA GLY A 1 -28.15 -2.74 5.58
C GLY A 1 -27.54 -1.62 6.40
N PHE A 2 -26.40 -1.86 7.03
CA PHE A 2 -25.71 -0.82 7.79
C PHE A 2 -25.05 0.14 6.80
N GLU A 3 -25.18 1.43 7.06
CA GLU A 3 -24.55 2.50 6.29
C GLU A 3 -23.03 2.40 6.36
N ASP A 4 -22.39 2.57 5.22
CA ASP A 4 -20.95 2.36 5.01
C ASP A 4 -20.16 3.56 5.57
N TYR A 5 -20.02 3.62 6.89
CA TYR A 5 -19.25 4.66 7.57
C TYR A 5 -17.74 4.44 7.32
N GLY A 6 -17.20 5.17 6.35
CA GLY A 6 -15.75 5.39 6.25
C GLY A 6 -14.99 4.50 5.27
N MET A 7 -15.64 3.75 4.38
CA MET A 7 -14.92 3.00 3.33
C MET A 7 -14.59 3.84 2.08
N THR A 8 -15.06 5.09 2.00
CA THR A 8 -14.59 6.06 1.00
C THR A 8 -13.39 6.84 1.54
N PHE A 9 -12.30 6.14 1.88
CA PHE A 9 -11.01 6.80 2.05
C PHE A 9 -10.53 7.25 0.67
N THR A 10 -10.97 8.42 0.19
CA THR A 10 -10.21 9.11 -0.85
C THR A 10 -8.87 9.45 -0.22
N ASN A 11 -7.81 8.77 -0.67
CA ASN A 11 -6.45 9.02 -0.23
C ASN A 11 -6.18 10.52 -0.46
N PRO A 12 -5.75 11.28 0.56
CA PRO A 12 -5.53 12.70 0.40
C PRO A 12 -4.50 12.94 -0.69
N ASP A 13 -4.63 14.07 -1.38
CA ASP A 13 -3.60 14.49 -2.31
C ASP A 13 -2.35 14.93 -1.53
N PHE A 14 -1.44 13.97 -1.33
CA PHE A 14 -0.18 14.18 -0.63
C PHE A 14 0.74 15.17 -1.35
N VAL A 15 0.54 15.44 -2.65
CA VAL A 15 1.27 16.47 -3.37
C VAL A 15 0.82 17.84 -2.88
N THR A 16 -0.48 18.12 -2.99
CA THR A 16 -1.08 19.36 -2.49
C THR A 16 -0.82 19.56 -0.99
N TYR A 17 -0.86 18.47 -0.20
CA TYR A 17 -0.52 18.54 1.22
C TYR A 17 0.93 18.97 1.44
N ALA A 18 1.90 18.37 0.73
CA ALA A 18 3.31 18.76 0.86
C ALA A 18 3.52 20.24 0.54
N GLU A 19 2.90 20.73 -0.53
CA GLU A 19 2.98 22.14 -0.95
C GLU A 19 2.45 23.11 0.11
N ALA A 20 1.35 22.75 0.80
CA ALA A 20 0.77 23.57 1.86
C ALA A 20 1.71 23.79 3.06
N PHE A 21 2.71 22.91 3.26
CA PHE A 21 3.72 23.02 4.32
C PHE A 21 5.08 23.52 3.79
N GLY A 22 5.14 23.99 2.55
CA GLY A 22 6.38 24.49 1.93
C GLY A 22 7.35 23.39 1.48
N ALA A 23 6.88 22.14 1.38
CA ALA A 23 7.61 21.04 0.77
C ALA A 23 7.27 20.93 -0.73
N THR A 24 8.04 20.15 -1.48
CA THR A 24 7.73 19.79 -2.88
C THR A 24 7.11 18.40 -2.94
N GLY A 25 5.92 18.29 -3.51
CA GLY A 25 5.26 17.02 -3.76
C GLY A 25 5.52 16.50 -5.17
N ARG A 26 5.73 15.19 -5.33
CA ARG A 26 5.86 14.51 -6.63
C ARG A 26 5.08 13.19 -6.58
N ARG A 27 4.42 12.83 -7.68
CA ARG A 27 3.74 11.54 -7.82
C ARG A 27 4.36 10.75 -8.95
N VAL A 28 4.69 9.49 -8.67
CA VAL A 28 5.17 8.54 -9.67
C VAL A 28 3.96 7.86 -10.29
N GLU A 29 3.81 7.95 -11.62
CA GLU A 29 2.71 7.29 -12.35
C GLU A 29 3.10 5.91 -12.89
N ARG A 30 4.37 5.72 -13.24
CA ARG A 30 4.89 4.47 -13.80
C ARG A 30 6.14 4.03 -13.04
N ALA A 31 6.34 2.72 -12.91
CA ALA A 31 7.44 2.18 -12.14
C ALA A 31 8.82 2.59 -12.69
N GLU A 32 8.95 2.72 -14.01
CA GLU A 32 10.18 3.18 -14.67
C GLU A 32 10.57 4.63 -14.31
N ASP A 33 9.60 5.47 -13.93
CA ASP A 33 9.84 6.89 -13.64
C ASP A 33 10.38 7.11 -12.22
N LEU A 34 10.38 6.07 -11.38
CA LEU A 34 10.78 6.18 -9.98
C LEU A 34 12.23 6.65 -9.82
N ALA A 35 13.15 6.09 -10.60
CA ALA A 35 14.58 6.44 -10.49
C ALA A 35 14.82 7.92 -10.80
N THR A 36 14.30 8.39 -11.94
CA THR A 36 14.42 9.80 -12.35
C THR A 36 13.72 10.73 -11.37
N THR A 37 12.54 10.37 -10.86
CA THR A 37 11.83 11.18 -9.86
C THR A 37 12.64 11.36 -8.58
N LEU A 38 13.32 10.31 -8.12
CA LEU A 38 14.20 10.38 -6.95
C LEU A 38 15.43 11.24 -7.21
N GLU A 39 16.07 11.09 -8.36
CA GLU A 39 17.23 11.91 -8.76
C GLU A 39 16.88 13.40 -8.77
N GLU A 40 15.73 13.77 -9.34
CA GLU A 40 15.25 15.15 -9.35
C GLU A 40 14.91 15.67 -7.96
N ALA A 41 14.32 14.83 -7.10
CA ALA A 41 14.01 15.20 -5.72
C ALA A 41 15.30 15.48 -4.93
N PHE A 42 16.32 14.64 -5.09
CA PHE A 42 17.63 14.89 -4.46
C PHE A 42 18.30 16.15 -4.98
N ALA A 43 18.26 16.39 -6.30
CA ALA A 43 18.86 17.58 -6.90
C ALA A 43 18.14 18.88 -6.49
N ALA A 44 16.82 18.84 -6.30
CA ALA A 44 16.03 19.98 -5.86
C ALA A 44 16.31 20.38 -4.40
N GLY A 45 16.72 19.42 -3.56
CA GLY A 45 16.97 19.65 -2.14
C GLY A 45 15.71 20.06 -1.36
N GLY A 46 15.87 20.46 -0.09
CA GLY A 46 14.74 20.79 0.77
C GLY A 46 13.89 19.56 1.14
N VAL A 47 12.65 19.80 1.59
CA VAL A 47 11.72 18.73 1.96
C VAL A 47 10.96 18.27 0.72
N GLN A 48 11.11 16.99 0.38
CA GLN A 48 10.51 16.36 -0.78
C GLN A 48 9.57 15.23 -0.33
N VAL A 49 8.38 15.16 -0.92
CA VAL A 49 7.41 14.08 -0.71
C VAL A 49 7.20 13.38 -2.04
N VAL A 50 7.63 12.12 -2.15
CA VAL A 50 7.47 11.29 -3.35
C VAL A 50 6.41 10.22 -3.08
N VAL A 51 5.32 10.29 -3.83
CA VAL A 51 4.18 9.38 -3.72
C VAL A 51 4.32 8.27 -4.76
N VAL A 52 4.48 7.03 -4.29
CA VAL A 52 4.61 5.84 -5.15
C VAL A 52 3.40 4.94 -4.92
N PRO A 53 2.54 4.72 -5.93
CA PRO A 53 1.43 3.79 -5.81
C PRO A 53 1.96 2.35 -5.70
N VAL A 54 1.49 1.61 -4.69
CA VAL A 54 1.79 0.19 -4.52
C VAL A 54 0.61 -0.61 -5.05
N ASP A 55 0.84 -1.42 -6.07
CA ASP A 55 -0.15 -2.39 -6.54
C ASP A 55 -0.08 -3.65 -5.66
N TYR A 56 -1.13 -3.85 -4.86
CA TYR A 56 -1.26 -5.01 -3.97
C TYR A 56 -1.97 -6.21 -4.63
N SER A 57 -2.34 -6.12 -5.92
CA SER A 57 -3.03 -7.21 -6.63
C SER A 57 -2.25 -8.54 -6.59
N GLU A 58 -0.92 -8.48 -6.50
CA GLU A 58 -0.04 -9.65 -6.41
C GLU A 58 0.02 -10.28 -5.01
N ASN A 59 -0.42 -9.59 -3.94
CA ASN A 59 -0.31 -10.08 -2.55
C ASN A 59 -1.48 -10.98 -2.10
N THR A 60 -2.48 -11.22 -2.97
CA THR A 60 -3.67 -12.00 -2.61
C THR A 60 -3.40 -13.50 -2.52
N ARG A 61 -2.37 -14.02 -3.20
CA ARG A 61 -2.13 -15.47 -3.28
C ARG A 61 -1.56 -16.12 -2.02
N VAL A 62 -0.84 -15.39 -1.17
CA VAL A 62 -0.09 -16.02 -0.06
C VAL A 62 -0.87 -16.04 1.25
N LEU A 63 -1.70 -15.03 1.53
CA LEU A 63 -2.33 -14.88 2.85
C LEU A 63 -3.67 -15.60 3.02
N ILE A 64 -4.37 -15.98 1.93
CA ILE A 64 -5.72 -16.57 2.00
C ILE A 64 -5.70 -18.09 1.81
N ASP A 65 -4.81 -18.63 0.97
CA ASP A 65 -4.83 -20.06 0.64
C ASP A 65 -4.06 -20.93 1.66
N GLU A 66 -2.90 -20.47 2.18
CA GLU A 66 -2.08 -21.31 3.09
C GLU A 66 -2.64 -21.47 4.52
N LEU A 67 -3.55 -20.60 4.96
CA LEU A 67 -4.16 -20.66 6.29
C LEU A 67 -5.44 -21.52 6.35
N ASN A 68 -6.04 -21.87 5.19
CA ASN A 68 -7.19 -22.78 5.13
C ASN A 68 -6.78 -24.27 5.09
N GLU A 69 -5.51 -24.59 4.78
CA GLU A 69 -5.06 -25.98 4.62
C GLU A 69 -4.50 -26.62 5.91
N ARG A 70 -4.47 -25.90 7.04
CA ARG A 70 -4.12 -26.47 8.35
C ARG A 70 -5.35 -26.66 9.24
N GLU A 71 -6.24 -27.54 8.82
CA GLU A 71 -7.20 -28.21 9.71
C GLU A 71 -6.43 -28.97 10.83
N PRO A 72 -6.81 -28.84 12.11
CA PRO A 72 -6.12 -29.53 13.20
C PRO A 72 -6.40 -31.04 13.16
N LEU A 73 -5.37 -31.83 12.86
CA LEU A 73 -5.33 -33.31 12.96
C LEU A 73 -5.45 -33.81 14.41
N ALA A 74 -6.55 -33.53 15.11
CA ALA A 74 -6.74 -33.92 16.52
C ALA A 74 -8.07 -34.65 16.80
N ARG A 75 -8.70 -35.29 15.81
CA ARG A 75 -9.88 -36.14 16.03
C ARG A 75 -9.90 -37.40 15.18
N LEU A 76 -8.91 -38.28 15.33
CA LEU A 76 -9.02 -39.68 14.89
C LEU A 76 -8.19 -40.55 15.85
N GLY A 77 -8.86 -41.11 16.86
CA GLY A 77 -8.25 -42.03 17.81
C GLY A 77 -8.99 -42.15 19.14
N SER A 78 -10.27 -42.54 19.12
CA SER A 78 -10.92 -43.09 20.31
C SER A 78 -10.64 -44.60 20.35
N PRO A 79 -10.00 -45.15 21.39
CA PRO A 79 -9.86 -46.59 21.55
C PRO A 79 -11.18 -47.19 22.08
N SER A 80 -11.57 -48.35 21.55
CA SER A 80 -12.55 -49.24 22.18
C SER A 80 -11.89 -50.11 23.23
#